data_AF-A0A6H5GZY1-F1
#
_entry.id   AF-A0A6H5GZY1-F1
#
_cell.length_a   1.000
_cell.length_b   1.000
_cell.length_c   1.000
_cell.angle_alpha   90.00
_cell.angle_beta   90.00
_cell.angle_gamma   90.00
#
_symmetry.space_group_name_H-M   'P 1'
#
loop_
_entity.id
_entity.type
_entity.pdbx_description
1 polymer ?
#
loop_
_entity_poly.entity_id
_entity_poly.type
_entity_poly.pdbx_seq_one_letter_code
_entity_poly.pdbx_strand_id
1 'polypeptide(L)'
;MTYGWAHPGPQGSYYWVHQYGGNVPPGAVLAGTDLDGGPIYIGRASYAGDVLPAKACPSHGCAYVSHAGAEISVKDYEILVGQNVAWRPASGGDIPSQAIKAGQTSAGEPLFVGRTMHEGTLTPGKVHPSHGCLYIPYGGEELRFDDYEILILM
;
A
#
# COMPACT_ATOMS: atom_id res chain seq x y z
N MET A 1 40.15 -12.48 12.63
CA MET A 1 39.68 -11.19 12.05
C MET A 1 38.71 -11.53 10.94
N THR A 2 37.40 -11.48 11.21
CA THR A 2 36.37 -11.72 10.19
C THR A 2 35.89 -10.36 9.69
N TYR A 3 36.09 -10.07 8.41
CA TYR A 3 35.54 -8.87 7.77
C TYR A 3 34.01 -9.00 7.73
N GLY A 4 33.33 -8.40 8.69
CA GLY A 4 31.88 -8.20 8.64
C GLY A 4 31.58 -7.03 7.72
N TRP A 5 31.27 -7.29 6.46
CA TRP A 5 30.64 -6.29 5.60
C TRP A 5 29.23 -6.08 6.13
N ALA A 6 29.02 -5.00 6.89
CA ALA A 6 27.68 -4.52 7.17
C ALA A 6 27.05 -4.13 5.83
N HIS A 7 25.98 -4.81 5.43
CA HIS A 7 25.13 -4.29 4.36
C HIS A 7 24.68 -2.89 4.78
N PRO A 8 24.83 -1.85 3.94
CA PRO A 8 24.21 -0.57 4.23
C PRO A 8 22.74 -0.83 4.51
N GLY A 9 22.22 -0.28 5.62
CA GLY A 9 20.78 -0.29 5.87
C GLY A 9 20.05 0.41 4.71
N PRO A 10 18.70 0.35 4.68
CA PRO A 10 17.94 1.03 3.64
C PRO A 10 18.38 2.49 3.52
N GLN A 11 18.74 2.91 2.32
CA GLN A 11 19.13 4.29 2.00
C GLN A 11 17.91 5.18 1.68
N GLY A 12 16.72 4.60 1.62
CA GLY A 12 15.46 5.31 1.44
C GLY A 12 14.92 5.95 2.71
N SER A 13 13.96 6.84 2.50
CA SER A 13 13.17 7.43 3.58
C SER A 13 11.73 7.59 3.13
N TYR A 14 10.81 7.60 4.09
CA TYR A 14 9.41 7.85 3.82
C TYR A 14 8.73 8.48 5.03
N TYR A 15 7.63 9.17 4.77
CA TYR A 15 6.74 9.71 5.78
C TYR A 15 5.31 9.78 5.24
N TRP A 16 4.36 9.95 6.15
CA TRP A 16 2.93 10.00 5.84
C TRP A 16 2.44 11.44 5.95
N VAL A 17 1.70 11.89 4.95
CA VAL A 17 1.14 13.24 4.90
C VAL A 17 -0.37 13.13 4.85
N HIS A 18 -1.04 13.69 5.83
CA HIS A 18 -2.49 13.77 5.87
C HIS A 18 -3.04 14.57 4.68
N GLN A 19 -4.04 14.02 4.00
CA GLN A 19 -4.65 14.58 2.81
C GLN A 19 -6.15 14.28 2.75
N TYR A 20 -6.85 15.06 1.93
CA TYR A 20 -8.27 14.91 1.66
C TYR A 20 -8.58 15.47 0.27
N GLY A 21 -9.79 15.17 -0.24
CA GLY A 21 -10.33 15.81 -1.45
C GLY A 21 -9.51 15.58 -2.72
N GLY A 22 -8.71 14.52 -2.78
CA GLY A 22 -7.86 14.22 -3.94
C GLY A 22 -6.53 14.98 -3.99
N ASN A 23 -6.18 15.74 -2.95
CA ASN A 23 -4.88 16.41 -2.89
C ASN A 23 -3.72 15.40 -2.86
N VAL A 24 -2.64 15.73 -3.58
CA VAL A 24 -1.42 14.90 -3.67
C VAL A 24 -0.21 15.75 -3.28
N PRO A 25 0.55 15.36 -2.24
CA PRO A 25 1.76 16.07 -1.85
C PRO A 25 2.91 15.81 -2.85
N PRO A 26 3.85 16.75 -3.02
CA PRO A 26 5.08 16.49 -3.77
C PRO A 26 5.83 15.28 -3.21
N GLY A 27 6.32 14.42 -4.10
CA GLY A 27 7.04 13.19 -3.72
C GLY A 27 6.14 12.02 -3.31
N ALA A 28 4.81 12.13 -3.51
CA ALA A 28 3.89 11.01 -3.34
C ALA A 28 4.32 9.81 -4.19
N VAL A 29 4.28 8.61 -3.60
CA VAL A 29 4.68 7.38 -4.29
C VAL A 29 3.56 6.92 -5.22
N LEU A 30 3.83 6.91 -6.53
CA LEU A 30 2.92 6.38 -7.54
C LEU A 30 2.84 4.85 -7.41
N ALA A 31 1.63 4.35 -7.22
CA ALA A 31 1.36 2.92 -7.07
C ALA A 31 0.98 2.27 -8.40
N GLY A 32 0.29 3.01 -9.27
CA GLY A 32 -0.13 2.55 -10.57
C GLY A 32 -1.13 3.50 -11.23
N THR A 33 -2.06 2.97 -11.99
CA THR A 33 -2.95 3.74 -12.86
C THR A 33 -4.32 3.08 -12.92
N ASP A 34 -5.37 3.88 -12.80
CA ASP A 34 -6.77 3.44 -12.86
C ASP A 34 -7.28 3.34 -14.32
N LEU A 35 -8.49 2.81 -14.51
CA LEU A 35 -9.08 2.61 -15.85
C LEU A 35 -9.27 3.91 -16.64
N ASP A 36 -9.51 5.02 -15.96
CA ASP A 36 -9.66 6.35 -16.56
C ASP A 36 -8.31 6.98 -16.97
N GLY A 37 -7.19 6.27 -16.74
CA GLY A 37 -5.83 6.78 -16.93
C GLY A 37 -5.34 7.64 -15.77
N GLY A 38 -6.13 7.82 -14.72
CA GLY A 38 -5.79 8.58 -13.53
C GLY A 38 -4.69 7.91 -12.71
N PRO A 39 -3.76 8.69 -12.11
CA PRO A 39 -2.73 8.13 -11.26
C PRO A 39 -3.31 7.60 -9.95
N ILE A 40 -2.84 6.45 -9.50
CA ILE A 40 -3.15 5.88 -8.19
C ILE A 40 -1.93 6.02 -7.30
N TYR A 41 -2.12 6.52 -6.07
CA TYR A 41 -1.07 6.69 -5.07
C TYR A 41 -1.25 5.75 -3.89
N ILE A 42 -0.16 5.55 -3.16
CA ILE A 42 -0.15 4.77 -1.92
C ILE A 42 -0.71 5.64 -0.79
N GLY A 43 -1.80 5.18 -0.19
CA GLY A 43 -2.35 5.80 1.01
C GLY A 43 -2.46 4.84 2.19
N ARG A 44 -2.91 5.37 3.31
CA ARG A 44 -3.47 4.61 4.42
C ARG A 44 -4.60 5.40 5.09
N ALA A 45 -5.51 4.71 5.76
CA ALA A 45 -6.59 5.36 6.50
C ALA A 45 -6.99 4.55 7.73
N SER A 46 -7.46 5.25 8.76
CA SER A 46 -8.08 4.63 9.92
C SER A 46 -9.51 4.21 9.59
N TYR A 47 -9.84 2.93 9.75
CA TYR A 47 -11.19 2.42 9.53
C TYR A 47 -11.47 1.24 10.45
N ALA A 48 -12.64 1.24 11.09
CA ALA A 48 -13.09 0.17 12.01
C ALA A 48 -12.08 -0.22 13.12
N GLY A 49 -11.24 0.73 13.57
CA GLY A 49 -10.21 0.50 14.59
C GLY A 49 -8.85 0.03 14.04
N ASP A 50 -8.78 -0.25 12.75
CA ASP A 50 -7.54 -0.59 12.04
C ASP A 50 -6.93 0.65 11.37
N VAL A 51 -5.65 0.57 11.03
CA VAL A 51 -5.00 1.46 10.05
C VAL A 51 -4.72 0.62 8.81
N LEU A 52 -5.40 0.90 7.71
CA LEU A 52 -5.41 0.07 6.52
C LEU A 52 -4.66 0.75 5.35
N PRO A 53 -3.80 0.02 4.61
CA PRO A 53 -3.30 0.47 3.32
C PRO A 53 -4.44 0.79 2.36
N ALA A 54 -4.27 1.85 1.56
CA ALA A 54 -5.32 2.43 0.73
C ALA A 54 -4.89 2.72 -0.71
N LYS A 55 -5.83 2.56 -1.64
CA LYS A 55 -5.80 3.03 -3.03
C LYS A 55 -6.23 4.50 -3.06
N ALA A 56 -5.29 5.45 -3.09
CA ALA A 56 -5.61 6.88 -3.15
C ALA A 56 -5.80 7.35 -4.60
N CYS A 57 -7.01 7.86 -4.91
CA CYS A 57 -7.43 8.22 -6.28
C CYS A 57 -7.81 9.70 -6.35
N PRO A 58 -6.89 10.57 -6.81
CA PRO A 58 -7.15 12.00 -6.95
C PRO A 58 -8.34 12.32 -7.85
N SER A 59 -8.51 11.58 -8.97
CA SER A 59 -9.64 11.77 -9.89
C SER A 59 -11.00 11.49 -9.23
N HIS A 60 -11.04 10.63 -8.21
CA HIS A 60 -12.26 10.33 -7.45
C HIS A 60 -12.41 11.21 -6.18
N GLY A 61 -11.37 11.97 -5.82
CA GLY A 61 -11.36 12.80 -4.62
C GLY A 61 -11.46 12.01 -3.31
N CYS A 62 -10.98 10.76 -3.27
CA CYS A 62 -10.95 9.91 -2.08
C CYS A 62 -9.85 8.84 -2.16
N ALA A 63 -9.68 8.10 -1.06
CA ALA A 63 -8.99 6.83 -1.06
C ALA A 63 -9.96 5.69 -0.82
N TYR A 64 -9.53 4.46 -1.11
CA TYR A 64 -10.29 3.24 -0.90
C TYR A 64 -9.48 2.25 -0.08
N VAL A 65 -10.12 1.62 0.90
CA VAL A 65 -9.52 0.55 1.72
C VAL A 65 -10.31 -0.73 1.58
N SER A 66 -9.63 -1.87 1.66
CA SER A 66 -10.28 -3.18 1.70
C SER A 66 -10.58 -3.56 3.14
N HIS A 67 -11.85 -3.84 3.44
CA HIS A 67 -12.26 -4.27 4.77
C HIS A 67 -13.52 -5.15 4.72
N ALA A 68 -13.44 -6.33 5.35
CA ALA A 68 -14.55 -7.26 5.54
C ALA A 68 -15.32 -7.59 4.24
N GLY A 69 -14.60 -7.85 3.15
CA GLY A 69 -15.20 -8.22 1.86
C GLY A 69 -15.60 -7.03 0.98
N ALA A 70 -15.45 -5.79 1.44
CA ALA A 70 -15.89 -4.60 0.71
C ALA A 70 -14.75 -3.62 0.39
N GLU A 71 -14.92 -2.89 -0.70
CA GLU A 71 -14.21 -1.65 -0.98
C GLU A 71 -14.90 -0.50 -0.26
N ILE A 72 -14.16 0.19 0.60
CA ILE A 72 -14.69 1.28 1.41
C ILE A 72 -14.06 2.60 0.97
N SER A 73 -14.89 3.55 0.54
CA SER A 73 -14.45 4.92 0.25
C SER A 73 -14.19 5.69 1.55
N VAL A 74 -13.01 6.29 1.67
CA VAL A 74 -12.60 7.13 2.81
C VAL A 74 -12.16 8.51 2.32
N LYS A 75 -12.58 9.55 3.05
CA LYS A 75 -12.29 10.95 2.70
C LYS A 75 -11.12 11.55 3.47
N ASP A 76 -10.79 10.93 4.60
CA ASP A 76 -9.67 11.27 5.48
C ASP A 76 -8.62 10.16 5.36
N TYR A 77 -7.44 10.51 4.88
CA TYR A 77 -6.38 9.54 4.62
C TYR A 77 -5.01 10.21 4.68
N GLU A 78 -3.97 9.39 4.72
CA GLU A 78 -2.59 9.85 4.57
C GLU A 78 -2.01 9.29 3.27
N ILE A 79 -1.20 10.08 2.57
CA ILE A 79 -0.44 9.64 1.39
C ILE A 79 1.01 9.37 1.81
N LEU A 80 1.57 8.28 1.28
CA LEU A 80 2.99 7.97 1.42
C LEU A 80 3.82 8.89 0.53
N VAL A 81 4.71 9.67 1.14
CA VAL A 81 5.79 10.37 0.47
C VAL A 81 7.07 9.59 0.71
N GLY A 82 7.82 9.28 -0.34
CA GLY A 82 8.99 8.40 -0.22
C GLY A 82 10.05 8.62 -1.28
N GLN A 83 11.29 8.29 -0.92
CA GLN A 83 12.46 8.28 -1.79
C GLN A 83 13.18 6.93 -1.70
N ASN A 84 13.73 6.47 -2.82
CA ASN A 84 14.38 5.16 -2.95
C ASN A 84 13.49 4.00 -2.48
N VAL A 85 12.26 3.95 -2.99
CA VAL A 85 11.36 2.80 -2.82
C VAL A 85 11.34 1.98 -4.11
N ALA A 86 11.07 0.68 -3.97
CA ALA A 86 10.93 -0.23 -5.11
C ALA A 86 9.80 -1.22 -4.87
N TRP A 87 9.39 -1.87 -5.96
CA TRP A 87 8.43 -2.96 -5.95
C TRP A 87 9.17 -4.27 -6.14
N ARG A 88 8.89 -5.24 -5.27
CA ARG A 88 9.52 -6.56 -5.30
C ARG A 88 8.43 -7.63 -5.45
N PRO A 89 8.56 -8.58 -6.39
CA PRO A 89 7.65 -9.72 -6.44
C PRO A 89 7.61 -10.48 -5.11
N ALA A 90 6.41 -10.84 -4.67
CA ALA A 90 6.14 -11.58 -3.45
C ALA A 90 4.85 -12.41 -3.60
N SER A 91 4.67 -13.39 -2.72
CA SER A 91 3.50 -14.25 -2.74
C SER A 91 3.23 -14.85 -1.37
N GLY A 92 2.00 -15.31 -1.12
CA GLY A 92 1.71 -16.16 0.04
C GLY A 92 1.95 -15.50 1.41
N GLY A 93 1.93 -14.17 1.48
CA GLY A 93 2.24 -13.42 2.71
C GLY A 93 3.72 -13.21 2.98
N ASP A 94 4.62 -13.49 2.02
CA ASP A 94 6.06 -13.22 2.19
C ASP A 94 6.30 -11.71 2.42
N ILE A 95 6.98 -11.39 3.52
CA ILE A 95 7.31 -10.02 3.93
C ILE A 95 8.83 -9.88 3.98
N PRO A 96 9.47 -9.32 2.95
CA PRO A 96 10.88 -8.96 2.99
C PRO A 96 11.19 -8.04 4.16
N SER A 97 12.40 -8.12 4.72
CA SER A 97 12.83 -7.25 5.83
C SER A 97 12.79 -5.75 5.49
N GLN A 98 12.83 -5.41 4.21
CA GLN A 98 12.72 -4.04 3.70
C GLN A 98 11.28 -3.56 3.46
N ALA A 99 10.27 -4.41 3.69
CA ALA A 99 8.89 -4.06 3.41
C ALA A 99 8.41 -2.88 4.27
N ILE A 100 7.73 -1.92 3.65
CA ILE A 100 7.23 -0.73 4.33
C ILE A 100 5.91 -1.07 5.04
N LYS A 101 5.93 -1.06 6.38
CA LYS A 101 4.71 -1.14 7.19
C LYS A 101 3.86 0.10 6.93
N ALA A 102 2.64 -0.09 6.45
CA ALA A 102 1.70 0.98 6.14
C ALA A 102 0.48 1.02 7.05
N GLY A 103 0.32 0.00 7.89
CA GLY A 103 -0.83 -0.06 8.77
C GLY A 103 -0.70 -1.17 9.80
N GLN A 104 -1.78 -1.38 10.53
CA GLN A 104 -1.94 -2.51 11.43
C GLN A 104 -3.42 -2.77 11.72
N THR A 105 -3.75 -4.01 11.99
CA THR A 105 -5.05 -4.37 12.55
C THR A 105 -5.17 -3.86 13.98
N SER A 106 -6.39 -3.79 14.49
CA SER A 106 -6.72 -3.48 15.88
C SER A 106 -6.12 -4.49 16.88
N ALA A 107 -5.82 -5.71 16.44
CA ALA A 107 -5.08 -6.71 17.20
C ALA A 107 -3.54 -6.49 17.19
N GLY A 108 -3.07 -5.50 16.42
CA GLY A 108 -1.65 -5.13 16.32
C GLY A 108 -0.87 -5.85 15.22
N GLU A 109 -1.53 -6.66 14.38
CA GLU A 109 -0.85 -7.31 13.25
C GLU A 109 -0.42 -6.26 12.23
N PRO A 110 0.86 -6.20 11.82
CA PRO A 110 1.32 -5.23 10.83
C PRO A 110 0.77 -5.52 9.44
N LEU A 111 0.39 -4.47 8.73
CA LEU A 111 -0.08 -4.51 7.35
C LEU A 111 0.89 -3.76 6.43
N PHE A 112 1.03 -4.25 5.21
CA PHE A 112 1.98 -3.75 4.22
C PHE A 112 1.28 -3.36 2.92
N VAL A 113 1.97 -2.60 2.09
CA VAL A 113 1.47 -2.22 0.77
C VAL A 113 1.91 -3.25 -0.25
N GLY A 114 0.95 -3.84 -0.94
CA GLY A 114 1.21 -4.56 -2.17
C GLY A 114 0.43 -3.96 -3.33
N ARG A 115 0.71 -4.41 -4.54
CA ARG A 115 -0.07 -4.09 -5.73
C ARG A 115 -0.11 -5.27 -6.69
N THR A 116 -1.11 -5.29 -7.56
CA THR A 116 -1.23 -6.28 -8.62
C THR A 116 -1.93 -5.69 -9.84
N MET A 117 -1.80 -6.37 -10.98
CA MET A 117 -2.59 -6.06 -12.17
C MET A 117 -3.96 -6.71 -12.05
N HIS A 118 -5.02 -5.91 -12.15
CA HIS A 118 -6.39 -6.39 -12.18
C HIS A 118 -7.21 -5.59 -13.18
N GLU A 119 -7.85 -6.29 -14.12
CA GLU A 119 -8.69 -5.70 -15.18
C GLU A 119 -8.06 -4.52 -15.92
N GLY A 120 -6.75 -4.57 -16.19
CA GLY A 120 -6.04 -3.51 -16.89
C GLY A 120 -5.60 -2.33 -16.01
N THR A 121 -5.90 -2.36 -14.71
CA THR A 121 -5.38 -1.41 -13.72
C THR A 121 -4.19 -2.01 -12.98
N LEU A 122 -3.20 -1.18 -12.65
CA LEU A 122 -2.18 -1.52 -11.68
C LEU A 122 -2.60 -0.88 -10.36
N THR A 123 -3.04 -1.67 -9.38
CA THR A 123 -3.72 -1.14 -8.21
C THR A 123 -3.12 -1.65 -6.89
N PRO A 124 -2.89 -0.77 -5.90
CA PRO A 124 -2.39 -1.14 -4.60
C PRO A 124 -3.49 -1.65 -3.68
N GLY A 125 -3.07 -2.30 -2.60
CA GLY A 125 -3.93 -2.77 -1.54
C GLY A 125 -3.14 -3.20 -0.30
N LYS A 126 -3.83 -3.95 0.56
CA LYS A 126 -3.38 -4.43 1.86
C LYS A 126 -2.79 -5.83 1.74
N VAL A 127 -1.48 -5.98 1.92
CA VAL A 127 -0.87 -7.28 2.19
C VAL A 127 -1.08 -7.62 3.65
N HIS A 128 -1.70 -8.78 3.88
CA HIS A 128 -2.06 -9.28 5.21
C HIS A 128 -1.27 -10.56 5.50
N PRO A 129 -0.18 -10.49 6.29
CA PRO A 129 0.76 -11.60 6.45
C PRO A 129 0.10 -12.90 6.92
N SER A 130 -0.73 -12.85 7.97
CA SER A 130 -1.40 -14.03 8.52
C SER A 130 -2.44 -14.66 7.58
N HIS A 131 -3.00 -13.88 6.64
CA HIS A 131 -3.92 -14.37 5.61
C HIS A 131 -3.20 -14.84 4.35
N GLY A 132 -1.88 -14.59 4.26
CA GLY A 132 -1.04 -15.05 3.16
C GLY A 132 -1.36 -14.40 1.81
N CYS A 133 -1.91 -13.18 1.77
CA CYS A 133 -2.38 -12.59 0.51
C CYS A 133 -2.35 -11.06 0.48
N LEU A 134 -2.50 -10.52 -0.72
CA LEU A 134 -2.90 -9.15 -1.01
C LEU A 134 -4.42 -9.07 -1.13
N TYR A 135 -5.01 -8.07 -0.49
CA TYR A 135 -6.37 -7.62 -0.72
C TYR A 135 -6.36 -6.27 -1.43
N ILE A 136 -7.06 -6.14 -2.57
CA ILE A 136 -7.25 -4.86 -3.25
C ILE A 136 -8.71 -4.40 -3.14
N PRO A 137 -8.97 -3.08 -3.00
CA PRO A 137 -10.30 -2.52 -3.16
C PRO A 137 -10.56 -2.29 -4.66
N TYR A 138 -11.63 -2.90 -5.18
CA TYR A 138 -12.00 -2.73 -6.59
C TYR A 138 -13.49 -3.04 -6.81
N GLY A 139 -14.19 -2.17 -7.53
CA GLY A 139 -15.57 -2.43 -7.98
C GLY A 139 -16.60 -2.60 -6.86
N GLY A 140 -16.34 -2.03 -5.68
CA GLY A 140 -17.17 -2.23 -4.48
C GLY A 140 -16.78 -3.42 -3.60
N GLU A 141 -15.81 -4.24 -4.00
CA GLU A 141 -15.42 -5.48 -3.32
C GLU A 141 -13.97 -5.46 -2.80
N GLU A 142 -13.68 -6.30 -1.81
CA GLU A 142 -12.32 -6.67 -1.40
C GLU A 142 -11.92 -7.95 -2.13
N LEU A 143 -10.99 -7.83 -3.08
CA LEU A 143 -10.54 -8.94 -3.92
C LEU A 143 -9.21 -9.50 -3.42
N ARG A 144 -9.08 -10.83 -3.37
CA ARG A 144 -7.92 -11.56 -2.83
C ARG A 144 -6.98 -12.04 -3.92
N PHE A 145 -5.67 -11.84 -3.74
CA PHE A 145 -4.60 -12.26 -4.64
C PHE A 145 -3.43 -12.91 -3.88
N ASP A 146 -2.97 -14.06 -4.38
CA ASP A 146 -1.84 -14.80 -3.78
C ASP A 146 -0.48 -14.32 -4.29
N ASP A 147 -0.42 -13.81 -5.52
CA ASP A 147 0.77 -13.26 -6.17
C ASP A 147 0.64 -11.75 -6.34
N TYR A 148 1.69 -11.02 -5.98
CA TYR A 148 1.69 -9.56 -5.98
C TYR A 148 3.11 -9.00 -6.01
N GLU A 149 3.21 -7.67 -6.11
CA GLU A 149 4.43 -6.95 -5.75
C GLU A 149 4.25 -6.30 -4.38
N ILE A 150 5.27 -6.33 -3.53
CA ILE A 150 5.29 -5.64 -2.24
C ILE A 150 6.21 -4.42 -2.30
N LEU A 151 5.80 -3.33 -1.66
CA LEU A 151 6.60 -2.11 -1.58
C LEU A 151 7.73 -2.26 -0.56
N ILE A 152 8.95 -2.02 -1.00
CA ILE A 152 10.15 -2.09 -0.18
C ILE A 152 10.93 -0.77 -0.17
N LEU A 153 11.65 -0.54 0.92
CA LEU A 153 12.65 0.53 1.03
C LEU A 153 14.01 0.01 0.57
N MET A 154 14.65 0.71 -0.38
CA MET A 154 16.00 0.37 -0.86
C MET A 154 17.09 1.00 0.01
#